data_AF-A0A370AGK9-F1
#
_entry.id   AF-A0A370AGK9-F1
#
_cell.length_a   1.000
_cell.length_b   1.000
_cell.length_c   1.000
_cell.angle_alpha   90.00
_cell.angle_beta   90.00
_cell.angle_gamma   90.00
#
_symmetry.space_group_name_H-M   'P 1'
#
loop_
_entity.id
_entity.type
_entity.pdbx_description
1 polymer ?
#
loop_
_entity_poly.entity_id
_entity_poly.type
_entity_poly.pdbx_seq_one_letter_code
_entity_poly.pdbx_strand_id
1 'polypeptide(L)'
;MDKQKEKAIEDAWSQESIMDVEINIIERMIGCRTVEGVESSISYARFLRLSGLTNDNYPLFLRLLEVENHWVIDSLIGDKDPFLLLSSVHPNNYLIMQAFKLLTAWHPGGIYPKTLAIILGVLQAAFSSPKDGYKIFTTSINDVNNLGKHLNKELGQDDLNNRCMLDVLDRIGSLA
;
A
#
# COMPACT_ATOMS: atom_id res chain seq x y z
N MET A 1 -44.73 16.74 17.36
CA MET A 1 -43.56 16.55 16.49
C MET A 1 -44.07 15.83 15.26
N ASP A 2 -43.92 16.40 14.06
CA ASP A 2 -44.58 15.88 12.85
C ASP A 2 -44.07 14.48 12.50
N LYS A 3 -44.98 13.52 12.33
CA LYS A 3 -44.67 12.15 11.86
C LYS A 3 -43.86 12.13 10.56
N GLN A 4 -43.94 13.18 9.75
CA GLN A 4 -43.13 13.36 8.54
C GLN A 4 -41.66 13.72 8.84
N LYS A 5 -41.38 14.45 9.94
CA LYS A 5 -40.01 14.74 10.38
C LYS A 5 -39.37 13.52 11.05
N GLU A 6 -40.12 12.74 11.83
CA GLU A 6 -39.61 11.48 12.41
C GLU A 6 -39.24 10.47 11.31
N LYS A 7 -40.09 10.31 10.30
CA LYS A 7 -39.82 9.42 9.17
C LYS A 7 -38.62 9.88 8.32
N ALA A 8 -38.45 11.18 8.13
CA ALA A 8 -37.28 11.74 7.45
C ALA A 8 -35.98 11.62 8.25
N ILE A 9 -36.06 11.54 9.59
CA ILE A 9 -34.90 11.30 10.47
C ILE A 9 -34.54 9.80 10.49
N GLU A 10 -35.54 8.91 10.49
CA GLU A 10 -35.33 7.46 10.33
C GLU A 10 -34.74 7.10 8.96
N ASP A 11 -35.19 7.78 7.88
CA ASP A 11 -34.64 7.59 6.53
C ASP A 11 -33.23 8.24 6.36
N ALA A 12 -32.84 9.19 7.22
CA ALA A 12 -31.54 9.87 7.15
C ALA A 12 -30.37 9.06 7.76
N TRP A 13 -30.65 8.23 8.76
CA TRP A 13 -29.64 7.42 9.47
C TRP A 13 -29.84 5.93 9.19
N SER A 14 -29.68 5.54 7.91
CA SER A 14 -29.57 4.14 7.54
C SER A 14 -28.24 3.56 8.03
N GLN A 15 -28.14 2.23 8.11
CA GLN A 15 -26.86 1.56 8.44
C GLN A 15 -25.75 1.93 7.46
N GLU A 16 -26.10 2.09 6.17
CA GLU A 16 -25.18 2.52 5.13
C GLU A 16 -24.70 3.97 5.36
N SER A 17 -25.61 4.90 5.67
CA SER A 17 -25.20 6.29 5.91
C SER A 17 -24.37 6.43 7.20
N ILE A 18 -24.65 5.64 8.22
CA ILE A 18 -23.82 5.56 9.44
C ILE A 18 -22.42 5.05 9.08
N MET A 19 -22.33 3.95 8.31
CA MET A 19 -21.05 3.38 7.89
C MET A 19 -20.23 4.35 7.04
N ASP A 20 -20.86 5.09 6.13
CA ASP A 20 -20.20 6.12 5.33
C ASP A 20 -19.63 7.25 6.20
N VAL A 21 -20.39 7.69 7.21
CA VAL A 21 -19.92 8.70 8.16
C VAL A 21 -18.74 8.17 8.99
N GLU A 22 -18.80 6.92 9.45
CA GLU A 22 -17.72 6.27 10.18
C GLU A 22 -16.45 6.15 9.32
N ILE A 23 -16.57 5.69 8.07
CA ILE A 23 -15.46 5.60 7.11
C ILE A 23 -14.83 6.97 6.90
N ASN A 24 -15.63 8.01 6.66
CA ASN A 24 -15.14 9.38 6.48
C ASN A 24 -14.35 9.90 7.69
N ILE A 25 -14.77 9.55 8.91
CA ILE A 25 -14.05 9.91 10.14
C ILE A 25 -12.71 9.15 10.19
N ILE A 26 -12.73 7.85 9.89
CA ILE A 26 -11.50 7.02 9.85
C ILE A 26 -10.52 7.55 8.82
N GLU A 27 -10.96 7.93 7.63
CA GLU A 27 -10.11 8.49 6.59
C GLU A 27 -9.42 9.80 7.03
N ARG A 28 -10.14 10.64 7.79
CA ARG A 28 -9.57 11.88 8.35
C ARG A 28 -8.50 11.58 9.40
N MET A 29 -8.70 10.54 10.22
CA MET A 29 -7.68 10.08 11.17
C MET A 29 -6.44 9.56 10.45
N ILE A 30 -6.64 8.69 9.46
CA ILE A 30 -5.60 8.08 8.61
C ILE A 30 -4.77 9.16 7.92
N GLY A 31 -5.34 10.31 7.57
CA GLY A 31 -4.61 11.45 7.02
C GLY A 31 -3.52 12.05 7.93
N CYS A 32 -3.43 11.67 9.21
CA CYS A 32 -2.35 12.02 10.14
C CYS A 32 -2.01 13.52 10.23
N ARG A 33 -3.02 14.40 10.09
CA ARG A 33 -2.84 15.86 10.10
C ARG A 33 -2.75 16.48 11.50
N THR A 34 -3.09 15.71 12.54
CA THR A 34 -2.98 16.11 13.95
C THR A 34 -2.32 14.99 14.75
N VAL A 35 -1.86 15.31 15.97
CA VAL A 35 -1.26 14.32 16.88
C VAL A 35 -2.25 13.20 17.19
N GLU A 36 -3.51 13.54 17.45
CA GLU A 36 -4.58 12.57 17.71
C GLU A 36 -4.84 11.69 16.49
N GLY A 37 -4.76 12.25 15.27
CA GLY A 37 -4.86 11.50 14.03
C GLY A 37 -3.73 10.48 13.87
N VAL A 38 -2.50 10.86 14.22
CA VAL A 38 -1.33 9.96 14.22
C VAL A 38 -1.51 8.83 15.24
N GLU A 39 -1.82 9.15 16.50
CA GLU A 39 -2.03 8.15 17.57
C GLU A 39 -3.19 7.19 17.26
N SER A 40 -4.27 7.72 16.68
CA SER A 40 -5.40 6.91 16.23
C SER A 40 -5.01 5.98 15.08
N SER A 41 -4.23 6.49 14.12
CA SER A 41 -3.73 5.69 12.98
C SER A 41 -2.74 4.63 13.40
N ILE A 42 -1.87 4.91 14.37
CA ILE A 42 -0.98 3.92 15.00
C ILE A 42 -1.82 2.80 15.63
N SER A 43 -2.85 3.16 16.40
CA SER A 43 -3.74 2.20 17.05
C SER A 43 -4.52 1.37 16.03
N TYR A 44 -5.04 2.02 14.98
CA TYR A 44 -5.71 1.36 13.86
C TYR A 44 -4.78 0.38 13.13
N ALA A 45 -3.54 0.80 12.82
CA ALA A 45 -2.54 -0.04 12.17
C ALA A 45 -2.23 -1.30 13.00
N ARG A 46 -2.10 -1.16 14.33
CA ARG A 46 -1.92 -2.29 15.25
C ARG A 46 -3.12 -3.22 15.23
N PHE A 47 -4.33 -2.68 15.25
CA PHE A 47 -5.55 -3.47 15.21
C PHE A 47 -5.72 -4.23 13.89
N LEU A 48 -5.47 -3.56 12.76
CA LEU A 48 -5.47 -4.16 11.43
C LEU A 48 -4.40 -5.27 11.32
N ARG A 49 -3.23 -5.08 11.91
CA ARG A 49 -2.21 -6.13 11.98
C ARG A 49 -2.70 -7.35 12.78
N LEU A 50 -3.41 -7.13 13.89
CA LEU A 50 -3.95 -8.19 14.75
C LEU A 50 -5.07 -8.99 14.06
N SER A 51 -5.87 -8.36 13.19
CA SER A 51 -6.90 -9.07 12.42
C SER A 51 -6.31 -10.01 11.34
N GLY A 52 -5.02 -9.86 11.03
CA GLY A 52 -4.30 -10.68 10.07
C GLY A 52 -4.55 -10.24 8.63
N LEU A 53 -3.57 -10.50 7.75
CA LEU A 53 -3.67 -10.14 6.34
C LEU A 53 -4.47 -11.18 5.57
N THR A 54 -5.43 -10.72 4.77
CA THR A 54 -6.30 -11.55 3.92
C THR A 54 -6.47 -10.89 2.54
N ASN A 55 -7.04 -11.63 1.59
CA ASN A 55 -7.36 -11.07 0.26
C ASN A 55 -8.46 -9.99 0.31
N ASP A 56 -9.25 -9.94 1.38
CA ASP A 56 -10.35 -8.97 1.52
C ASP A 56 -9.88 -7.66 2.17
N ASN A 57 -8.85 -7.71 3.02
CA ASN A 57 -8.41 -6.55 3.81
C ASN A 57 -7.05 -5.96 3.40
N TYR A 58 -6.28 -6.61 2.50
CA TYR A 58 -5.01 -6.04 2.04
C TYR A 58 -5.10 -4.62 1.45
N PRO A 59 -6.22 -4.16 0.85
CA PRO A 59 -6.32 -2.76 0.41
C PRO A 59 -6.20 -1.77 1.58
N LEU A 60 -6.62 -2.15 2.79
CA LEU A 60 -6.47 -1.32 3.98
C LEU A 60 -4.99 -1.21 4.41
N PHE A 61 -4.20 -2.26 4.21
CA PHE A 61 -2.75 -2.21 4.44
C PHE A 61 -2.10 -1.24 3.45
N LEU A 62 -2.44 -1.35 2.16
CA LEU A 62 -1.95 -0.45 1.12
C LEU A 62 -2.33 1.01 1.42
N ARG A 63 -3.55 1.25 1.89
CA ARG A 63 -4.03 2.59 2.26
C ARG A 63 -3.18 3.24 3.34
N LEU A 64 -2.74 2.48 4.35
CA LEU A 64 -1.87 3.01 5.40
C LEU A 64 -0.45 3.31 4.91
N LEU A 65 0.04 2.61 3.88
CA LEU A 65 1.34 2.93 3.26
C LEU A 65 1.32 4.28 2.51
N GLU A 66 0.16 4.68 1.98
CA GLU A 66 0.00 5.97 1.29
C GLU A 66 0.12 7.18 2.23
N VAL A 67 -0.09 7.01 3.53
CA VAL A 67 -0.03 8.09 4.54
C VAL A 67 1.40 8.56 4.80
N GLU A 68 2.38 7.69 4.53
CA GLU A 68 3.81 7.96 4.70
C GLU A 68 4.24 8.36 6.13
N ASN A 69 3.41 8.08 7.14
CA ASN A 69 3.81 8.30 8.53
C ASN A 69 4.63 7.10 9.04
N HIS A 70 5.91 7.31 9.33
CA HIS A 70 6.82 6.24 9.73
C HIS A 70 6.34 5.49 10.98
N TRP A 71 5.73 6.16 11.97
CA TRP A 71 5.22 5.50 13.18
C TRP A 71 4.02 4.60 12.89
N VAL A 72 3.15 5.00 11.96
CA VAL A 72 2.01 4.19 11.49
C VAL A 72 2.51 2.97 10.73
N ILE A 73 3.47 3.16 9.81
CA ILE A 73 4.07 2.07 9.03
C ILE A 73 4.79 1.08 9.94
N ASP A 74 5.59 1.56 10.88
CA ASP A 74 6.27 0.73 11.88
C ASP A 74 5.28 -0.07 12.73
N SER A 75 4.17 0.54 13.11
CA SER A 75 3.11 -0.13 13.86
C SER A 75 2.38 -1.19 13.04
N LEU A 76 2.14 -0.93 11.75
CA LEU A 76 1.53 -1.85 10.81
C LEU A 76 2.39 -3.10 10.59
N ILE A 77 3.70 -2.91 10.46
CA ILE A 77 4.67 -4.00 10.21
C ILE A 77 4.93 -4.78 11.51
N GLY A 78 5.18 -4.07 12.62
CA GLY A 78 5.69 -4.67 13.84
C GLY A 78 7.07 -5.29 13.66
N ASP A 79 7.22 -6.52 14.14
CA ASP A 79 8.49 -7.27 14.11
C ASP A 79 8.66 -8.14 12.85
N LYS A 80 7.74 -8.03 11.88
CA LYS A 80 7.81 -8.78 10.63
C LYS A 80 8.81 -8.14 9.67
N ASP A 81 9.34 -8.96 8.77
CA ASP A 81 10.08 -8.46 7.61
C ASP A 81 9.13 -7.66 6.70
N PRO A 82 9.39 -6.35 6.47
CA PRO A 82 8.59 -5.53 5.57
C PRO A 82 8.47 -6.14 4.18
N PHE A 83 9.53 -6.77 3.67
CA PHE A 83 9.56 -7.36 2.33
C PHE A 83 8.51 -8.46 2.17
N LEU A 84 8.17 -9.17 3.25
CA LEU A 84 7.20 -10.25 3.27
C LEU A 84 5.81 -9.82 3.73
N LEU A 85 5.58 -8.54 4.01
CA LEU A 85 4.33 -8.06 4.62
C LEU A 85 3.10 -8.51 3.83
N LEU A 86 3.15 -8.40 2.50
CA LEU A 86 2.03 -8.71 1.60
C LEU A 86 2.16 -10.07 0.90
N SER A 87 3.11 -10.92 1.31
CA SER A 87 3.44 -12.19 0.64
C SER A 87 2.31 -13.22 0.63
N SER A 88 1.35 -13.13 1.56
CA SER A 88 0.19 -14.03 1.60
C SER A 88 -0.93 -13.64 0.64
N VAL A 89 -0.84 -12.48 -0.01
CA VAL A 89 -1.82 -11.99 -0.98
C VAL A 89 -1.38 -12.42 -2.37
N HIS A 90 -2.31 -13.00 -3.13
CA HIS A 90 -2.01 -13.40 -4.50
C HIS A 90 -1.77 -12.15 -5.36
N PRO A 91 -0.70 -12.09 -6.16
CA PRO A 91 -0.47 -11.02 -7.10
C PRO A 91 -1.69 -10.81 -8.00
N ASN A 92 -2.18 -9.58 -8.04
CA ASN A 92 -3.32 -9.19 -8.85
C ASN A 92 -3.10 -7.77 -9.39
N ASN A 93 -3.89 -7.39 -10.39
CA ASN A 93 -3.71 -6.12 -11.09
C ASN A 93 -3.73 -4.91 -10.14
N TYR A 94 -4.67 -4.88 -9.19
CA TYR A 94 -4.79 -3.77 -8.23
C TYR A 94 -3.57 -3.66 -7.32
N LEU A 95 -3.10 -4.78 -6.76
CA LEU A 95 -1.91 -4.80 -5.89
C LEU A 95 -0.66 -4.28 -6.62
N ILE A 96 -0.42 -4.75 -7.85
CA ILE A 96 0.74 -4.32 -8.65
C ILE A 96 0.62 -2.86 -9.06
N MET A 97 -0.58 -2.42 -9.47
CA MET A 97 -0.85 -1.02 -9.78
C MET A 97 -0.58 -0.10 -8.59
N GLN A 98 -1.02 -0.46 -7.38
CA GLN A 98 -0.77 0.34 -6.18
C GLN A 98 0.72 0.38 -5.82
N ALA A 99 1.45 -0.71 -6.02
CA ALA A 99 2.90 -0.75 -5.82
C ALA A 99 3.63 0.27 -6.73
N PHE A 100 3.29 0.32 -8.03
CA PHE A 100 3.86 1.32 -8.94
C PHE A 100 3.38 2.75 -8.65
N LYS A 101 2.12 2.93 -8.23
CA LYS A 101 1.59 4.23 -7.81
C LYS A 101 2.39 4.80 -6.63
N LEU A 102 2.69 3.97 -5.63
CA LEU A 102 3.53 4.37 -4.50
C LEU A 102 4.93 4.77 -4.97
N LEU A 103 5.57 4.02 -5.88
CA LEU A 103 6.88 4.42 -6.45
C LEU A 103 6.82 5.75 -7.20
N THR A 104 5.69 6.03 -7.86
CA THR A 104 5.49 7.28 -8.62
C THR A 104 5.39 8.49 -7.71
N ALA A 105 4.70 8.36 -6.57
CA ALA A 105 4.48 9.45 -5.63
C ALA A 105 5.78 10.04 -5.03
N TRP A 106 6.86 9.26 -4.98
CA TRP A 106 8.10 9.65 -4.29
C TRP A 106 9.25 9.99 -5.22
N HIS A 107 10.06 10.96 -4.81
CA HIS A 107 11.36 11.21 -5.41
C HIS A 107 12.37 10.14 -4.94
N PRO A 108 13.48 9.92 -5.68
CA PRO A 108 14.55 9.02 -5.27
C PRO A 108 15.04 9.34 -3.85
N GLY A 109 15.14 8.31 -3.01
CA GLY A 109 15.57 8.44 -1.60
C GLY A 109 14.56 9.09 -0.65
N GLY A 110 13.41 9.55 -1.14
CA GLY A 110 12.33 10.11 -0.31
C GLY A 110 11.41 9.05 0.28
N ILE A 111 11.33 7.88 -0.35
CA ILE A 111 10.47 6.80 0.14
C ILE A 111 11.04 6.19 1.41
N TYR A 112 10.19 6.02 2.43
CA TYR A 112 10.57 5.33 3.65
C TYR A 112 11.09 3.91 3.35
N PRO A 113 12.26 3.49 3.88
CA PRO A 113 12.90 2.23 3.49
C PRO A 113 12.03 0.99 3.66
N LYS A 114 11.21 0.92 4.71
CA LYS A 114 10.31 -0.22 4.91
C LYS A 114 9.16 -0.24 3.89
N THR A 115 8.67 0.93 3.49
CA THR A 115 7.66 1.04 2.42
C THR A 115 8.24 0.58 1.09
N LEU A 116 9.48 0.99 0.78
CA LEU A 116 10.17 0.51 -0.42
C LEU A 116 10.35 -1.01 -0.39
N ALA A 117 10.78 -1.58 0.73
CA ALA A 117 10.93 -3.03 0.87
C ALA A 117 9.60 -3.78 0.64
N ILE A 118 8.47 -3.29 1.18
CA ILE A 118 7.15 -3.86 0.93
C ILE A 118 6.80 -3.84 -0.57
N ILE A 119 7.02 -2.70 -1.24
CA ILE A 119 6.76 -2.56 -2.67
C ILE A 119 7.62 -3.53 -3.49
N LEU A 120 8.92 -3.63 -3.17
CA LEU A 120 9.83 -4.53 -3.85
C LEU A 120 9.43 -5.99 -3.66
N GLY A 121 8.96 -6.38 -2.46
CA GLY A 121 8.41 -7.71 -2.21
C GLY A 121 7.22 -8.05 -3.10
N VAL A 122 6.28 -7.10 -3.26
CA VAL A 122 5.13 -7.24 -4.16
C VAL A 122 5.58 -7.42 -5.62
N LEU A 123 6.47 -6.55 -6.10
CA LEU A 123 6.93 -6.59 -7.49
C LEU A 123 7.77 -7.84 -7.78
N GLN A 124 8.62 -8.26 -6.84
CA GLN A 124 9.40 -9.48 -6.98
C GLN A 124 8.50 -10.72 -7.06
N ALA A 125 7.46 -10.79 -6.23
CA ALA A 125 6.49 -11.88 -6.27
C ALA A 125 5.71 -11.89 -7.60
N ALA A 126 5.22 -10.72 -8.03
CA ALA A 126 4.43 -10.56 -9.24
C ALA A 126 5.22 -10.91 -10.52
N PHE A 127 6.46 -10.45 -10.63
CA PHE A 127 7.32 -10.69 -11.79
C PHE A 127 8.30 -11.83 -11.56
N SER A 128 8.03 -12.74 -10.61
CA SER A 128 8.80 -13.99 -10.42
C SER A 128 8.86 -14.83 -11.69
N SER A 129 7.72 -14.97 -12.35
CA SER A 129 7.55 -15.46 -13.71
C SER A 129 7.18 -14.27 -14.60
N PRO A 130 8.06 -13.80 -15.51
CA PRO A 130 7.76 -12.66 -16.37
C PRO A 130 6.44 -12.82 -17.12
N LYS A 131 6.22 -14.00 -17.72
CA LYS A 131 5.03 -14.27 -18.55
C LYS A 131 3.74 -14.18 -17.75
N ASP A 132 3.75 -14.61 -16.49
CA ASP A 132 2.55 -14.58 -15.66
C ASP A 132 2.32 -13.19 -15.06
N GLY A 133 3.39 -12.51 -14.64
CA GLY A 133 3.32 -11.11 -14.21
C GLY A 133 2.70 -10.21 -15.28
N TYR A 134 3.14 -10.33 -16.53
CA TYR A 134 2.59 -9.56 -17.66
C TYR A 134 1.13 -9.87 -17.98
N LYS A 135 0.68 -11.12 -17.79
CA LYS A 135 -0.75 -11.45 -17.95
C LYS A 135 -1.61 -10.75 -16.89
N ILE A 136 -1.07 -10.51 -15.70
CA ILE A 136 -1.77 -9.85 -14.60
C ILE A 136 -1.72 -8.33 -14.78
N PHE A 137 -0.56 -7.78 -15.11
CA PHE A 137 -0.34 -6.34 -15.23
C PHE A 137 0.66 -6.01 -16.34
N THR A 138 0.19 -5.33 -17.39
CA THR A 138 1.05 -4.81 -18.46
C THR A 138 1.76 -3.56 -17.97
N THR A 139 3.06 -3.64 -17.75
CA THR A 139 3.89 -2.51 -17.31
C THR A 139 4.06 -1.46 -18.41
N SER A 140 3.90 -0.19 -18.06
CA SER A 140 4.22 0.94 -18.93
C SER A 140 5.69 1.36 -18.82
N ILE A 141 6.17 2.15 -19.78
CA ILE A 141 7.51 2.77 -19.72
C ILE A 141 7.66 3.63 -18.45
N ASN A 142 6.59 4.28 -18.02
CA ASN A 142 6.60 5.09 -16.80
C ASN A 142 6.80 4.22 -15.55
N ASP A 143 6.20 3.03 -15.50
CA ASP A 143 6.36 2.10 -14.37
C ASP A 143 7.82 1.65 -14.25
N VAL A 144 8.43 1.30 -15.38
CA VAL A 144 9.85 0.92 -15.49
C VAL A 144 10.75 2.07 -15.02
N ASN A 145 10.51 3.28 -15.50
CA ASN A 145 11.27 4.47 -15.11
C ASN A 145 11.10 4.80 -13.61
N ASN A 146 9.87 4.69 -13.09
CA ASN A 146 9.58 4.95 -11.68
C ASN A 146 10.18 3.89 -10.75
N LEU A 147 10.39 2.66 -11.19
CA LEU A 147 11.16 1.68 -10.44
C LEU A 147 12.66 2.01 -10.50
N GLY A 148 13.19 2.25 -11.71
CA GLY A 148 14.61 2.54 -11.92
C GLY A 148 15.12 3.81 -11.23
N LYS A 149 14.28 4.83 -11.05
CA LYS A 149 14.68 6.08 -10.37
C LYS A 149 15.08 5.86 -8.90
N HIS A 150 14.61 4.80 -8.26
CA HIS A 150 14.90 4.50 -6.85
C HIS A 150 16.19 3.69 -6.65
N LEU A 151 16.90 3.33 -7.73
CA LEU A 151 18.23 2.72 -7.64
C LEU A 151 19.22 3.66 -6.94
N ASN A 152 19.86 3.16 -5.88
CA ASN A 152 20.86 3.91 -5.13
C ASN A 152 22.24 3.76 -5.79
N LYS A 153 22.72 4.82 -6.44
CA LYS A 153 24.00 4.82 -7.17
C LYS A 153 25.23 4.65 -6.27
N GLU A 154 25.09 4.84 -4.95
CA GLU A 154 26.21 4.78 -4.00
C GLU A 154 26.47 3.35 -3.48
N LEU A 155 25.47 2.47 -3.50
CA LEU A 155 25.52 1.15 -2.85
C LEU A 155 25.89 -0.01 -3.81
N GLY A 156 26.08 0.27 -5.10
CA GLY A 156 26.43 -0.75 -6.09
C GLY A 156 25.30 -1.74 -6.40
N GLN A 157 25.55 -2.73 -7.26
CA GLN A 157 24.53 -3.70 -7.69
C GLN A 157 24.28 -4.82 -6.65
N ASP A 158 25.22 -5.03 -5.73
CA ASP A 158 25.13 -6.08 -4.71
C ASP A 158 24.23 -5.71 -3.52
N ASP A 159 23.87 -4.43 -3.38
CA ASP A 159 22.87 -3.99 -2.41
C ASP A 159 21.53 -4.70 -2.65
N LEU A 160 20.88 -5.16 -1.57
CA LEU A 160 19.69 -5.99 -1.66
C LEU A 160 18.53 -5.30 -2.39
N ASN A 161 18.33 -4.00 -2.17
CA ASN A 161 17.27 -3.25 -2.83
C ASN A 161 17.59 -3.02 -4.29
N ASN A 162 18.83 -2.60 -4.59
CA ASN A 162 19.29 -2.42 -5.98
C ASN A 162 19.19 -3.71 -6.78
N ARG A 163 19.69 -4.81 -6.22
CA ARG A 163 19.60 -6.13 -6.86
C ARG A 163 18.15 -6.52 -7.13
N CYS A 164 17.26 -6.37 -6.16
CA CYS A 164 15.84 -6.69 -6.34
C CYS A 164 15.19 -5.83 -7.43
N MET A 165 15.47 -4.53 -7.47
CA MET A 165 14.98 -3.63 -8.53
C MET A 165 15.50 -4.04 -9.90
N LEU A 166 16.80 -4.30 -10.02
CA LEU A 166 17.44 -4.72 -11.27
C LEU A 166 16.90 -6.07 -11.75
N ASP A 167 16.71 -7.04 -10.85
CA ASP A 167 16.11 -8.34 -11.20
C ASP A 167 14.67 -8.18 -11.73
N VAL A 168 13.86 -7.31 -11.11
CA VAL A 168 12.50 -7.01 -11.59
C VAL A 168 12.56 -6.33 -12.96
N LEU A 169 13.44 -5.36 -13.15
CA LEU A 169 13.62 -4.64 -14.42
C LEU A 169 14.08 -5.58 -15.55
N ASP A 170 15.03 -6.48 -15.27
CA ASP A 170 15.52 -7.49 -16.21
C ASP A 170 14.40 -8.44 -16.65
N ARG A 171 13.60 -8.91 -15.69
CA ARG A 171 12.45 -9.77 -15.96
C ARG A 171 11.39 -9.07 -16.79
N ILE A 172 11.11 -7.80 -16.51
CA ILE A 172 10.21 -6.98 -17.33
C ILE A 172 10.79 -6.86 -18.75
N GLY A 173 12.07 -6.51 -18.89
CA GLY A 173 12.76 -6.35 -20.17
C GLY A 173 12.87 -7.62 -21.01
N SER A 174 12.94 -8.81 -20.39
CA SER A 174 13.09 -10.10 -21.08
C SER A 174 11.91 -10.50 -21.98
N LEU A 175 10.79 -9.77 -21.90
CA LEU A 175 9.59 -9.99 -22.72
C LEU A 175 9.42 -8.99 -23.87
N ALA A 176 10.27 -7.97 -23.94
CA ALA A 176 10.33 -6.99 -25.04
C ALA A 176 11.18 -7.53 -26.20
#